data_AF-A0A246JYC8-F1
#
_entry.id   AF-A0A246JYC8-F1
#
_cell.length_a   1.000
_cell.length_b   1.000
_cell.length_c   1.000
_cell.angle_alpha   90.00
_cell.angle_beta   90.00
_cell.angle_gamma   90.00
#
_symmetry.space_group_name_H-M   'P 1'
#
loop_
_entity.id
_entity.type
_entity.pdbx_description
1 polymer ?
#
loop_
_entity_poly.entity_id
_entity_poly.type
_entity_poly.pdbx_seq_one_letter_code
_entity_poly.pdbx_strand_id
1 'polypeptide(L)'
;MSSSRVYNPLDKINLAKSIELELLARPPVPLAETSGVTGAGVYVIYYTGPFPSYAAIASPAPSDPVARPIYIGKAIPRGGRKGGLSEDASAKGDALAQRLRQHAASIAECSNLDLADFHVRFLIVDDVWIPLGENMLIETFRPVWNRAIDGFGNKDPGRRRKTQFKSPWDVLHPGRSAGINTTDNVALTPELLYQRIDDYFAGRPLAKLPKAIADQEEELQEEAEDAADEA
;
A
#
# COMPACT_ATOMS: atom_id res chain seq x y z
N MET A 1 -38.67 13.55 -2.90
CA MET A 1 -39.13 12.17 -2.61
C MET A 1 -37.90 11.29 -2.54
N SER A 2 -37.57 10.76 -1.35
CA SER A 2 -36.44 9.83 -1.20
C SER A 2 -36.83 8.53 -1.89
N SER A 3 -36.15 8.20 -2.99
CA SER A 3 -36.33 6.90 -3.66
C SER A 3 -35.92 5.81 -2.66
N SER A 4 -36.89 5.03 -2.17
CA SER A 4 -36.62 3.88 -1.31
C SER A 4 -36.06 2.75 -2.20
N ARG A 5 -34.76 2.82 -2.49
CA ARG A 5 -34.06 1.72 -3.17
C ARG A 5 -33.98 0.53 -2.23
N VAL A 6 -34.44 -0.63 -2.69
CA VAL A 6 -34.29 -1.91 -1.96
C VAL A 6 -32.80 -2.14 -1.70
N TYR A 7 -32.44 -2.40 -0.45
CA TYR A 7 -31.06 -2.70 -0.08
C TYR A 7 -30.66 -4.07 -0.65
N ASN A 8 -29.59 -4.10 -1.47
CA ASN A 8 -29.02 -5.34 -1.99
C ASN A 8 -27.74 -5.68 -1.20
N PRO A 9 -27.76 -6.66 -0.28
CA PRO A 9 -26.57 -7.04 0.47
C PRO A 9 -25.43 -7.58 -0.40
N LEU A 10 -25.72 -8.03 -1.63
CA LEU A 10 -24.74 -8.56 -2.59
C LEU A 10 -24.26 -7.51 -3.61
N ASP A 11 -24.64 -6.24 -3.44
CA ASP A 11 -24.07 -5.15 -4.23
C ASP A 11 -22.55 -5.05 -3.94
N LYS A 12 -21.75 -4.85 -4.99
CA LYS A 12 -20.29 -4.75 -4.92
C LYS A 12 -19.82 -3.80 -3.81
N ILE A 13 -20.52 -2.69 -3.61
CA ILE A 13 -20.19 -1.72 -2.55
C ILE A 13 -20.43 -2.30 -1.16
N ASN A 14 -21.50 -3.06 -0.95
CA ASN A 14 -21.82 -3.65 0.36
C ASN A 14 -20.89 -4.82 0.69
N LEU A 15 -20.51 -5.61 -0.31
CA LEU A 15 -19.48 -6.65 -0.16
C LEU A 15 -18.12 -6.05 0.18
N ALA A 16 -17.74 -4.95 -0.45
CA ALA A 16 -16.49 -4.29 -0.14
C ALA A 16 -16.49 -3.67 1.28
N LYS A 17 -17.62 -3.10 1.71
CA LYS A 17 -17.81 -2.60 3.08
C LYS A 17 -17.73 -3.70 4.14
N SER A 18 -18.20 -4.93 3.84
CA SER A 18 -18.07 -6.02 4.81
C SER A 18 -16.61 -6.44 5.00
N ILE A 19 -15.80 -6.44 3.94
CA ILE A 19 -14.35 -6.68 4.00
C ILE A 19 -13.67 -5.59 4.84
N GLU A 20 -14.01 -4.32 4.59
CA GLU A 20 -13.49 -3.19 5.37
C GLU A 20 -13.83 -3.31 6.86
N LEU A 21 -15.11 -3.54 7.19
CA LEU A 21 -15.57 -3.70 8.57
C LEU A 21 -14.84 -4.84 9.29
N GLU A 22 -14.73 -6.00 8.64
CA GLU A 22 -14.03 -7.16 9.18
C GLU A 22 -12.53 -6.87 9.41
N LEU A 23 -11.86 -6.18 8.47
CA LEU A 23 -10.46 -5.80 8.63
C LEU A 23 -10.26 -4.81 9.79
N LEU A 24 -11.15 -3.81 9.91
CA LEU A 24 -11.09 -2.80 10.97
C LEU A 24 -11.55 -3.32 12.33
N ALA A 25 -12.16 -4.50 12.41
CA ALA A 25 -12.45 -5.15 13.70
C ALA A 25 -11.19 -5.83 14.28
N ARG A 26 -10.18 -6.11 13.45
CA ARG A 26 -8.98 -6.85 13.88
C ARG A 26 -8.03 -5.96 14.67
N PRO A 27 -7.42 -6.47 15.74
CA PRO A 27 -6.41 -5.71 16.46
C PRO A 27 -5.19 -5.48 15.56
N PRO A 28 -4.62 -4.26 15.56
CA PRO A 28 -3.35 -4.01 14.91
C PRO A 28 -2.22 -4.75 15.62
N VAL A 29 -1.24 -5.22 14.85
CA VAL A 29 -0.01 -5.85 15.36
C VAL A 29 1.22 -5.08 14.86
N PRO A 30 2.38 -5.15 15.53
CA PRO A 30 3.61 -4.57 15.01
C PRO A 30 3.95 -5.13 13.63
N LEU A 31 4.37 -4.27 12.69
CA LEU A 31 4.72 -4.71 11.33
C LEU A 31 5.93 -5.67 11.33
N ALA A 32 6.79 -5.57 12.33
CA ALA A 32 7.93 -6.48 12.52
C ALA A 32 7.51 -7.92 12.90
N GLU A 33 6.30 -8.13 13.41
CA GLU A 33 5.85 -9.39 14.03
C GLU A 33 4.89 -10.21 13.15
N THR A 34 5.02 -10.11 11.82
CA THR A 34 4.08 -10.74 10.88
C THR A 34 4.55 -12.10 10.33
N SER A 35 5.55 -12.73 10.96
CA SER A 35 6.15 -13.97 10.47
C SER A 35 5.22 -15.18 10.53
N GLY A 36 4.26 -15.19 11.47
CA GLY A 36 3.28 -16.26 11.63
C GLY A 36 2.03 -16.15 10.75
N VAL A 37 1.94 -15.13 9.88
CA VAL A 37 0.76 -14.92 9.03
C VAL A 37 0.72 -15.95 7.90
N THR A 38 -0.39 -16.65 7.76
CA THR A 38 -0.62 -17.62 6.69
C THR A 38 -1.76 -17.19 5.79
N GLY A 39 -1.57 -17.35 4.48
CA GLY A 39 -2.56 -17.07 3.47
C GLY A 39 -2.32 -15.80 2.65
N ALA A 40 -3.33 -15.46 1.87
CA ALA A 40 -3.41 -14.31 0.98
C ALA A 40 -4.53 -13.38 1.43
N GLY A 41 -4.45 -12.10 1.04
CA GLY A 41 -5.42 -11.13 1.51
C GLY A 41 -5.04 -9.68 1.30
N VAL A 42 -5.68 -8.83 2.10
CA VAL A 42 -5.48 -7.38 2.13
C VAL A 42 -4.90 -6.93 3.47
N TYR A 43 -4.15 -5.84 3.46
CA TYR A 43 -3.54 -5.29 4.68
C TYR A 43 -3.51 -3.77 4.65
N VAL A 44 -3.46 -3.20 5.84
CA VAL A 44 -3.48 -1.76 6.11
C VAL A 44 -2.37 -1.45 7.11
N ILE A 45 -1.46 -0.56 6.73
CA ILE A 45 -0.31 -0.14 7.54
C ILE A 45 -0.60 1.23 8.14
N TYR A 46 -0.30 1.37 9.43
CA TYR A 46 -0.45 2.57 10.23
C TYR A 46 0.91 3.08 10.68
N TYR A 47 1.01 4.39 10.86
CA TYR A 47 2.21 5.07 11.35
C TYR A 47 1.90 5.79 12.66
N THR A 48 2.82 5.66 13.62
CA THR A 48 2.70 6.24 14.97
C THR A 48 3.94 7.06 15.38
N GLY A 49 4.87 7.25 14.44
CA GLY A 49 6.16 7.86 14.72
C GLY A 49 6.20 9.38 14.56
N PRO A 50 7.38 9.98 14.78
CA PRO A 50 7.54 11.43 14.88
C PRO A 50 7.90 12.12 13.55
N PHE A 51 7.89 11.45 12.39
CA PHE A 51 8.29 12.06 11.13
C PHE A 51 7.38 13.26 10.79
N PRO A 52 7.90 14.50 10.73
CA PRO A 52 7.07 15.71 10.75
C PRO A 52 6.00 15.77 9.65
N SER A 53 6.33 15.34 8.44
CA SER A 53 5.39 15.36 7.32
C SER A 53 4.22 14.39 7.50
N TYR A 54 4.31 13.43 8.42
CA TYR A 54 3.24 12.47 8.73
C TYR A 54 2.47 12.79 9.99
N ALA A 55 2.73 13.94 10.63
CA ALA A 55 2.05 14.34 11.87
C ALA A 55 0.50 14.34 11.76
N ALA A 56 -0.05 14.63 10.58
CA ALA A 56 -1.50 14.64 10.34
C ALA A 56 -2.17 13.25 10.36
N ILE A 57 -1.39 12.17 10.23
CA ILE A 57 -1.87 10.78 10.25
C ILE A 57 -1.26 9.96 11.40
N ALA A 58 -0.21 10.48 12.04
CA ALA A 58 0.41 9.87 13.20
C ALA A 58 -0.63 9.70 14.30
N SER A 59 -1.01 8.46 14.55
CA SER A 59 -2.04 8.13 15.53
C SER A 59 -1.39 7.98 16.91
N PRO A 60 -2.02 8.44 18.01
CA PRO A 60 -1.48 8.24 19.36
C PRO A 60 -1.36 6.76 19.73
N ALA A 61 -2.23 5.94 19.15
CA ALA A 61 -2.19 4.49 19.26
C ALA A 61 -2.68 3.83 17.96
N PRO A 62 -2.17 2.63 17.62
CA PRO A 62 -2.61 1.89 16.43
C PRO A 62 -4.09 1.46 16.47
N SER A 63 -4.64 1.30 17.67
CA SER A 63 -6.02 0.89 17.91
C SER A 63 -7.02 2.05 17.91
N ASP A 64 -6.54 3.29 17.73
CA ASP A 64 -7.40 4.47 17.70
C ASP A 64 -8.47 4.33 16.59
N PRO A 65 -9.76 4.49 16.92
CA PRO A 65 -10.84 4.48 15.91
C PRO A 65 -10.67 5.50 14.80
N VAL A 66 -9.91 6.59 15.02
CA VAL A 66 -9.62 7.60 14.00
C VAL A 66 -8.27 7.41 13.31
N ALA A 67 -7.57 6.30 13.58
CA ALA A 67 -6.28 6.02 12.98
C ALA A 67 -6.36 6.00 11.46
N ARG A 68 -5.56 6.83 10.81
CA ARG A 68 -5.51 6.92 9.34
C ARG A 68 -4.34 6.09 8.82
N PRO A 69 -4.58 5.19 7.85
CA PRO A 69 -3.50 4.38 7.31
C PRO A 69 -2.54 5.21 6.47
N ILE A 70 -1.25 4.86 6.55
CA ILE A 70 -0.21 5.43 5.71
C ILE A 70 -0.14 4.71 4.36
N TYR A 71 -0.45 3.40 4.35
CA TYR A 71 -0.46 2.55 3.16
C TYR A 71 -1.47 1.41 3.26
N ILE A 72 -2.03 1.04 2.11
CA ILE A 72 -2.90 -0.12 1.93
C ILE A 72 -2.33 -0.95 0.78
N GLY A 73 -2.36 -2.27 0.92
CA GLY A 73 -2.00 -3.14 -0.18
C GLY A 73 -2.61 -4.54 -0.09
N LYS A 74 -2.33 -5.33 -1.11
CA LYS A 74 -2.72 -6.74 -1.20
C LYS A 74 -1.55 -7.71 -1.34
N ALA A 75 -1.83 -8.99 -1.09
CA ALA A 75 -0.97 -10.12 -1.43
C ALA A 75 -1.84 -11.28 -1.95
N ILE A 76 -1.62 -11.69 -3.19
CA ILE A 76 -2.37 -12.77 -3.88
C ILE A 76 -1.52 -14.06 -3.82
N PRO A 77 -2.11 -15.26 -3.65
CA PRO A 77 -1.32 -16.49 -3.49
C PRO A 77 -0.62 -16.89 -4.80
N ARG A 78 0.53 -17.57 -4.69
CA ARG A 78 1.21 -18.14 -5.86
C ARG A 78 0.36 -19.26 -6.44
N GLY A 79 -0.09 -19.11 -7.69
CA GLY A 79 -0.91 -20.11 -8.37
C GLY A 79 -2.42 -20.00 -8.17
N GLY A 80 -2.93 -19.04 -7.38
CA GLY A 80 -4.37 -18.67 -7.41
C GLY A 80 -4.83 -18.24 -8.82
N ARG A 81 -3.87 -17.72 -9.59
CA ARG A 81 -3.95 -17.39 -11.02
C ARG A 81 -4.05 -18.61 -11.98
N LYS A 82 -4.43 -19.80 -11.48
CA LYS A 82 -4.68 -21.00 -12.30
C LYS A 82 -6.09 -21.58 -12.09
N GLY A 83 -7.00 -20.87 -11.40
CA GLY A 83 -8.42 -21.22 -11.34
C GLY A 83 -8.75 -22.49 -10.56
N GLY A 84 -8.07 -22.73 -9.43
CA GLY A 84 -8.38 -23.86 -8.55
C GLY A 84 -9.37 -23.47 -7.45
N LEU A 85 -10.62 -23.94 -7.53
CA LEU A 85 -11.68 -23.80 -6.50
C LEU A 85 -11.38 -24.53 -5.18
N SER A 86 -10.13 -24.90 -4.89
CA SER A 86 -9.79 -25.50 -3.60
C SER A 86 -9.87 -24.42 -2.52
N GLU A 87 -10.86 -24.54 -1.63
CA GLU A 87 -11.17 -23.66 -0.47
C GLU A 87 -9.96 -23.32 0.43
N ASP A 88 -8.86 -24.03 0.24
CA ASP A 88 -7.65 -23.94 1.03
C ASP A 88 -6.52 -23.09 0.40
N ALA A 89 -6.60 -22.70 -0.88
CA ALA A 89 -5.47 -22.04 -1.55
C ALA A 89 -5.17 -20.63 -1.00
N SER A 90 -6.21 -19.90 -0.60
CA SER A 90 -6.09 -18.56 -0.01
C SER A 90 -5.71 -18.59 1.47
N ALA A 91 -6.00 -19.69 2.17
CA ALA A 91 -5.63 -19.90 3.57
C ALA A 91 -4.25 -20.56 3.74
N LYS A 92 -3.80 -21.34 2.75
CA LYS A 92 -2.50 -22.02 2.75
C LYS A 92 -1.45 -21.18 2.01
N GLY A 93 -0.27 -21.06 2.61
CA GLY A 93 0.88 -20.35 2.03
C GLY A 93 1.29 -19.12 2.82
N ASP A 94 2.28 -18.40 2.32
CA ASP A 94 2.97 -17.31 3.02
C ASP A 94 2.90 -15.97 2.28
N ALA A 95 1.93 -15.78 1.36
CA ALA A 95 1.87 -14.63 0.47
C ALA A 95 1.82 -13.30 1.23
N LEU A 96 0.95 -13.17 2.24
CA LEU A 96 0.90 -11.99 3.11
C LEU A 96 2.18 -11.83 3.94
N ALA A 97 2.64 -12.89 4.62
CA ALA A 97 3.86 -12.83 5.43
C ALA A 97 5.09 -12.41 4.60
N GLN A 98 5.26 -12.95 3.39
CA GLN A 98 6.33 -12.58 2.47
C GLN A 98 6.21 -11.10 2.08
N ARG A 99 5.00 -10.62 1.75
CA ARG A 99 4.80 -9.24 1.33
C ARG A 99 5.03 -8.25 2.48
N LEU A 100 4.50 -8.52 3.66
CA LEU A 100 4.69 -7.70 4.85
C LEU A 100 6.16 -7.67 5.28
N ARG A 101 6.87 -8.80 5.16
CA ARG A 101 8.32 -8.85 5.42
C ARG A 101 9.13 -7.97 4.46
N GLN A 102 8.75 -7.91 3.18
CA GLN A 102 9.39 -7.01 2.20
C GLN A 102 9.19 -5.54 2.57
N HIS A 103 7.98 -5.19 3.01
CA HIS A 103 7.66 -3.84 3.48
C HIS A 103 8.43 -3.48 4.75
N ALA A 104 8.46 -4.38 5.73
CA ALA A 104 9.22 -4.20 6.96
C ALA A 104 10.72 -4.01 6.67
N ALA A 105 11.30 -4.81 5.76
CA ALA A 105 12.69 -4.66 5.34
C ALA A 105 12.94 -3.31 4.65
N SER A 106 12.04 -2.87 3.77
CA SER A 106 12.17 -1.57 3.09
C SER A 106 12.18 -0.41 4.09
N ILE A 107 11.33 -0.46 5.12
CA ILE A 107 11.29 0.55 6.19
C ILE A 107 12.53 0.47 7.07
N ALA A 108 12.97 -0.73 7.44
CA ALA A 108 14.16 -0.93 8.29
C ALA A 108 15.46 -0.46 7.64
N GLU A 109 15.51 -0.40 6.30
CA GLU A 109 16.64 0.16 5.56
C GLU A 109 16.64 1.71 5.57
N CYS A 110 15.51 2.36 5.82
CA CYS A 110 15.40 3.82 5.80
C CYS A 110 16.16 4.49 6.96
N SER A 111 16.80 5.60 6.67
CA SER A 111 17.52 6.40 7.68
C SER A 111 16.63 7.36 8.49
N ASN A 112 15.40 7.59 8.05
CA ASN A 112 14.48 8.58 8.63
C ASN A 112 13.12 8.00 9.08
N LEU A 113 13.00 6.67 9.12
CA LEU A 113 11.85 5.94 9.64
C LEU A 113 12.33 4.86 10.60
N ASP A 114 11.58 4.62 11.67
CA ASP A 114 11.80 3.48 12.56
C ASP A 114 10.70 2.44 12.33
N LEU A 115 11.08 1.18 12.12
CA LEU A 115 10.12 0.07 11.95
C LEU A 115 9.21 -0.10 13.18
N ALA A 116 9.68 0.25 14.37
CA ALA A 116 8.88 0.18 15.60
C ALA A 116 7.65 1.10 15.57
N ASP A 117 7.66 2.15 14.74
CA ASP A 117 6.55 3.09 14.60
C ASP A 117 5.42 2.57 13.69
N PHE A 118 5.57 1.37 13.10
CA PHE A 118 4.65 0.83 12.11
C PHE A 118 3.86 -0.37 12.63
N HIS A 119 2.56 -0.32 12.37
CA HIS A 119 1.61 -1.36 12.76
C HIS A 119 0.78 -1.77 11.56
N VAL A 120 0.23 -2.98 11.58
CA VAL A 120 -0.54 -3.52 10.47
C VAL A 120 -1.80 -4.23 10.97
N ARG A 121 -2.88 -4.05 10.22
CA ARG A 121 -4.05 -4.95 10.23
C ARG A 121 -4.07 -5.71 8.92
N PHE A 122 -4.44 -6.97 8.96
CA PHE A 122 -4.54 -7.79 7.76
C PHE A 122 -5.76 -8.70 7.81
N LEU A 123 -6.34 -8.96 6.65
CA LEU A 123 -7.49 -9.82 6.45
C LEU A 123 -7.14 -10.91 5.44
N ILE A 124 -7.12 -12.16 5.90
CA ILE A 124 -7.08 -13.33 5.02
C ILE A 124 -8.45 -13.43 4.36
N VAL A 125 -8.46 -13.46 3.04
CA VAL A 125 -9.69 -13.45 2.25
C VAL A 125 -9.45 -14.20 0.94
N ASP A 126 -10.51 -14.81 0.41
CA ASP A 126 -10.48 -15.48 -0.87
C ASP A 126 -10.00 -14.56 -2.01
N ASP A 127 -9.25 -15.13 -2.96
CA ASP A 127 -8.49 -14.37 -3.94
C ASP A 127 -9.37 -13.51 -4.86
N VAL A 128 -10.61 -13.94 -5.13
CA VAL A 128 -11.61 -13.20 -5.89
C VAL A 128 -11.95 -11.85 -5.23
N TRP A 129 -11.91 -11.77 -3.90
CA TRP A 129 -12.27 -10.56 -3.16
C TRP A 129 -11.08 -9.65 -2.86
N ILE A 130 -9.85 -10.15 -2.98
CA ILE A 130 -8.63 -9.39 -2.65
C ILE A 130 -8.56 -8.04 -3.41
N PRO A 131 -8.74 -7.99 -4.76
CA PRO A 131 -8.68 -6.72 -5.48
C PRO A 131 -9.82 -5.76 -5.09
N LEU A 132 -11.02 -6.29 -4.84
CA LEU A 132 -12.16 -5.49 -4.42
C LEU A 132 -11.90 -4.83 -3.05
N GLY A 133 -11.38 -5.61 -2.10
CA GLY A 133 -11.07 -5.14 -0.76
C GLY A 133 -10.01 -4.03 -0.77
N GLU A 134 -8.90 -4.24 -1.49
CA GLU A 134 -7.82 -3.24 -1.61
C GLU A 134 -8.35 -1.93 -2.20
N ASN A 135 -9.05 -2.00 -3.34
CA ASN A 135 -9.54 -0.81 -4.03
C ASN A 135 -10.52 0.00 -3.16
N MET A 136 -11.41 -0.68 -2.43
CA MET A 136 -12.36 0.00 -1.54
C MET A 136 -11.65 0.67 -0.36
N LEU A 137 -10.69 -0.02 0.25
CA LEU A 137 -9.91 0.53 1.35
C LEU A 137 -9.10 1.76 0.89
N ILE A 138 -8.47 1.69 -0.30
CA ILE A 138 -7.74 2.84 -0.87
C ILE A 138 -8.68 4.02 -1.15
N GLU A 139 -9.85 3.77 -1.75
CA GLU A 139 -10.81 4.86 -2.04
C GLU A 139 -11.35 5.51 -0.76
N THR A 140 -11.61 4.70 0.27
CA THR A 140 -12.17 5.16 1.54
C THR A 140 -11.16 5.96 2.34
N PHE A 141 -9.97 5.41 2.56
CA PHE A 141 -8.99 6.01 3.47
C PHE A 141 -8.05 6.97 2.79
N ARG A 142 -7.81 6.77 1.49
CA ARG A 142 -6.86 7.52 0.66
C ARG A 142 -5.51 7.65 1.41
N PRO A 143 -4.73 6.57 1.54
CA PRO A 143 -3.45 6.64 2.23
C PRO A 143 -2.44 7.48 1.45
N VAL A 144 -1.58 8.20 2.17
CA VAL A 144 -0.60 9.11 1.55
C VAL A 144 0.40 8.38 0.64
N TRP A 145 0.82 7.15 0.99
CA TRP A 145 1.72 6.34 0.16
C TRP A 145 1.03 5.61 -1.01
N ASN A 146 -0.29 5.72 -1.14
CA ASN A 146 -1.05 5.23 -2.30
C ASN A 146 -1.51 6.35 -3.23
N ARG A 147 -1.44 7.61 -2.80
CA ARG A 147 -2.10 8.74 -3.48
C ARG A 147 -1.19 9.93 -3.75
N ALA A 148 -0.22 10.19 -2.87
CA ALA A 148 0.63 11.37 -2.95
C ALA A 148 2.11 11.02 -3.18
N ILE A 149 2.57 9.92 -2.57
CA ILE A 149 3.97 9.48 -2.59
C ILE A 149 4.03 8.01 -3.01
N ASP A 150 4.17 7.77 -4.30
CA ASP A 150 4.20 6.43 -4.87
C ASP A 150 5.58 5.76 -4.74
N GLY A 151 5.60 4.43 -4.86
CA GLY A 151 6.83 3.63 -4.93
C GLY A 151 7.16 2.75 -3.74
N PHE A 152 6.46 2.89 -2.61
CA PHE A 152 6.60 1.98 -1.45
C PHE A 152 6.31 0.52 -1.85
N GLY A 153 5.23 0.33 -2.62
CA GLY A 153 4.81 -0.97 -3.10
C GLY A 153 5.74 -1.62 -4.13
N ASN A 154 6.73 -0.91 -4.67
CA ASN A 154 7.53 -1.43 -5.78
C ASN A 154 8.35 -2.65 -5.32
N LYS A 155 8.29 -3.72 -6.10
CA LYS A 155 9.18 -4.88 -5.91
C LYS A 155 10.56 -4.55 -6.48
N ASP A 156 11.58 -5.26 -6.01
CA ASP A 156 12.93 -5.11 -6.56
C ASP A 156 12.89 -5.26 -8.10
N PRO A 157 13.34 -4.25 -8.84
CA PRO A 157 13.30 -4.22 -10.30
C PRO A 157 13.96 -5.43 -10.99
N GLY A 158 14.82 -6.16 -10.28
CA GLY A 158 15.58 -7.26 -10.86
C GLY A 158 16.55 -6.79 -11.95
N ARG A 159 17.28 -7.74 -12.55
CA ARG A 159 18.48 -7.46 -13.38
C ARG A 159 18.20 -6.64 -14.66
N ARG A 160 16.94 -6.55 -15.11
CA ARG A 160 16.52 -5.85 -16.35
C ARG A 160 16.16 -4.38 -16.16
N ARG A 161 15.97 -3.89 -14.93
CA ARG A 161 15.42 -2.54 -14.65
C ARG A 161 16.43 -1.62 -13.93
N LYS A 162 17.74 -1.83 -14.15
CA LYS A 162 18.83 -1.01 -13.59
C LYS A 162 18.86 0.45 -14.07
N THR A 163 17.92 0.86 -14.92
CA THR A 163 17.84 2.20 -15.51
C THR A 163 16.70 3.04 -14.96
N GLN A 164 15.87 2.51 -14.06
CA GLN A 164 14.73 3.25 -13.49
C GLN A 164 15.20 4.34 -12.52
N PHE A 165 14.50 5.47 -12.56
CA PHE A 165 14.66 6.54 -11.58
C PHE A 165 14.14 6.10 -10.21
N LYS A 166 14.71 6.69 -9.15
CA LYS A 166 14.19 6.53 -7.78
C LYS A 166 12.73 6.99 -7.73
N SER A 167 11.88 6.21 -7.06
CA SER A 167 10.49 6.61 -6.82
C SER A 167 10.43 7.80 -5.84
N PRO A 168 9.31 8.54 -5.80
CA PRO A 168 9.06 9.53 -4.75
C PRO A 168 9.29 8.98 -3.36
N TRP A 169 8.81 7.77 -3.06
CA TRP A 169 9.02 7.16 -1.75
C TRP A 169 10.52 6.93 -1.45
N ASP A 170 11.32 6.47 -2.42
CA ASP A 170 12.77 6.24 -2.23
C ASP A 170 13.58 7.53 -2.06
N VAL A 171 13.13 8.64 -2.67
CA VAL A 171 13.75 9.96 -2.48
C VAL A 171 13.40 10.53 -1.11
N LEU A 172 12.15 10.37 -0.67
CA LEU A 172 11.69 10.84 0.62
C LEU A 172 12.27 10.01 1.78
N HIS A 173 12.48 8.72 1.57
CA HIS A 173 12.94 7.76 2.58
C HIS A 173 14.23 7.05 2.15
N PRO A 174 15.38 7.74 2.23
CA PRO A 174 16.64 7.20 1.75
C PRO A 174 17.09 6.01 2.60
N GLY A 175 17.52 4.93 1.93
CA GLY A 175 18.05 3.74 2.57
C GLY A 175 17.95 2.46 1.73
N ARG A 176 16.84 2.28 1.00
CA ARG A 176 16.59 1.09 0.19
C ARG A 176 17.65 0.92 -0.91
N SER A 177 18.29 -0.26 -0.95
CA SER A 177 19.43 -0.53 -1.84
C SER A 177 19.06 -0.87 -3.30
N ALA A 178 17.78 -1.05 -3.60
CA ALA A 178 17.32 -1.68 -4.84
C ALA A 178 17.46 -0.76 -6.07
N GLY A 179 18.20 -1.24 -7.08
CA GLY A 179 18.07 -0.80 -8.48
C GLY A 179 18.59 0.59 -8.85
N ILE A 180 19.39 1.23 -8.00
CA ILE A 180 19.79 2.64 -8.17
C ILE A 180 20.67 2.81 -9.42
N ASN A 181 20.12 3.40 -10.48
CA ASN A 181 20.92 4.28 -11.32
C ASN A 181 20.96 5.64 -10.63
N THR A 182 22.14 6.07 -10.18
CA THR A 182 22.38 7.42 -9.65
C THR A 182 22.43 8.44 -10.78
N THR A 183 21.62 8.28 -11.83
CA THR A 183 21.35 9.40 -12.73
C THR A 183 20.48 10.32 -11.90
N ASP A 184 21.13 11.23 -11.17
CA ASP A 184 20.50 12.24 -10.34
C ASP A 184 19.40 12.90 -11.16
N ASN A 185 18.14 12.51 -10.89
CA ASN A 185 17.03 13.29 -11.39
C ASN A 185 16.98 14.53 -10.50
N VAL A 186 17.80 15.52 -10.86
CA VAL A 186 18.02 16.77 -10.11
C VAL A 186 16.69 17.47 -9.76
N ALA A 187 15.60 17.15 -10.47
CA ALA A 187 14.29 17.75 -10.27
C ALA A 187 13.39 17.05 -9.22
N LEU A 188 13.65 15.79 -8.82
CA LEU A 188 12.87 15.11 -7.77
C LEU A 188 13.57 15.31 -6.42
N THR A 189 13.17 16.34 -5.68
CA THR A 189 13.80 16.68 -4.39
C THR A 189 12.90 16.36 -3.20
N PRO A 190 13.45 16.13 -1.99
CA PRO A 190 12.66 15.97 -0.78
C PRO A 190 11.70 17.14 -0.52
N GLU A 191 12.09 18.37 -0.84
CA GLU A 191 11.25 19.57 -0.65
C GLU A 191 9.98 19.53 -1.50
N LEU A 192 10.09 19.09 -2.76
CA LEU A 192 8.92 18.88 -3.62
C LEU A 192 7.98 17.82 -3.03
N LEU A 193 8.54 16.77 -2.44
CA LEU A 193 7.77 15.67 -1.85
C LEU A 193 7.10 16.08 -0.53
N TYR A 194 7.78 16.88 0.30
CA TYR A 194 7.16 17.52 1.45
C TYR A 194 5.99 18.41 1.02
N GLN A 195 6.17 19.20 -0.03
CA GLN A 195 5.08 20.02 -0.58
C GLN A 195 3.91 19.15 -1.09
N ARG A 196 4.18 18.03 -1.77
CA ARG A 196 3.11 17.10 -2.18
C ARG A 196 2.33 16.54 -0.99
N ILE A 197 3.01 16.19 0.10
CA ILE A 197 2.35 15.70 1.33
C ILE A 197 1.50 16.81 1.95
N ASP A 198 2.02 18.03 2.03
CA ASP A 198 1.27 19.18 2.56
C ASP A 198 0.06 19.52 1.69
N ASP A 199 0.20 19.49 0.37
CA ASP A 199 -0.89 19.67 -0.58
C ASP A 199 -1.96 18.59 -0.38
N TYR A 200 -1.51 17.34 -0.22
CA TYR A 200 -2.39 16.21 0.00
C TYR A 200 -3.25 16.37 1.25
N PHE A 201 -2.64 16.66 2.40
CA PHE A 201 -3.36 16.82 3.66
C PHE A 201 -4.21 18.10 3.71
N ALA A 202 -3.84 19.13 2.95
CA ALA A 202 -4.64 20.33 2.82
C ALA A 202 -5.77 20.23 1.76
N GLY A 203 -5.89 19.10 1.05
CA GLY A 203 -6.87 18.93 -0.02
C GLY A 203 -6.61 19.80 -1.25
N ARG A 204 -5.35 20.21 -1.47
CA ARG A 204 -4.92 20.99 -2.64
C ARG A 204 -4.52 20.04 -3.78
N PRO A 205 -4.53 20.53 -5.04
CA PRO A 205 -3.90 19.80 -6.14
C PRO A 205 -2.43 19.51 -5.81
N LEU A 206 -2.00 18.26 -6.03
CA LEU A 206 -0.63 17.85 -5.73
C LEU A 206 0.38 18.58 -6.62
N ALA A 207 1.46 19.10 -6.02
CA ALA A 207 2.61 19.59 -6.77
C ALA A 207 3.07 18.54 -7.79
N LYS A 208 3.28 18.97 -9.04
CA LYS A 208 3.54 18.05 -10.17
C LYS A 208 4.91 17.40 -10.04
N LEU A 209 4.96 16.09 -10.27
CA LEU A 209 6.22 15.36 -10.38
C LEU A 209 6.96 15.76 -11.67
N PRO A 210 8.30 15.65 -11.70
CA PRO A 210 9.05 15.78 -12.95
C PRO A 210 8.53 14.78 -13.98
N LYS A 211 8.43 15.22 -15.25
CA LYS A 211 7.80 14.43 -16.31
C LYS A 211 8.36 13.00 -16.40
N ALA A 212 9.68 12.83 -16.34
CA ALA A 212 10.31 11.51 -16.41
C ALA A 212 9.92 10.56 -15.26
N ILE A 213 9.57 11.10 -14.09
CA ILE A 213 9.07 10.31 -12.95
C ILE A 213 7.60 9.95 -13.18
N ALA A 214 6.78 10.92 -13.60
CA ALA A 214 5.36 10.69 -13.88
C ALA A 214 5.17 9.65 -15.00
N ASP A 215 5.90 9.78 -16.10
CA ASP A 215 5.86 8.83 -17.22
C ASP A 215 6.27 7.41 -16.76
N GLN A 216 7.27 7.29 -15.87
CA GLN A 216 7.69 6.00 -15.30
C GLN A 216 6.64 5.40 -14.36
N GLU A 217 5.97 6.22 -13.55
CA GLU A 217 4.89 5.75 -12.66
C GLU A 217 3.69 5.25 -13.45
N GLU A 218 3.33 5.94 -14.53
CA GLU A 218 2.27 5.52 -15.45
C GLU A 218 2.60 4.17 -16.11
N GLU A 219 3.82 4.01 -16.66
CA GLU A 219 4.27 2.74 -17.24
C GLU A 219 4.28 1.59 -16.21
N LEU A 220 4.73 1.85 -14.98
CA LEU A 220 4.72 0.86 -13.90
C LEU A 220 3.30 0.47 -13.47
N GLN A 221 2.36 1.40 -13.54
CA GLN A 221 0.96 1.14 -13.22
C GLN A 221 0.28 0.35 -14.34
N GLU A 222 0.49 0.72 -15.60
CA GLU A 222 0.02 -0.03 -16.77
C GLU A 222 0.55 -1.46 -16.77
N GLU A 223 1.85 -1.66 -16.54
CA GLU A 223 2.44 -3.02 -16.40
C GLU A 223 1.78 -3.82 -15.27
N ALA A 224 1.40 -3.16 -14.17
CA ALA A 224 0.75 -3.82 -13.03
C ALA A 224 -0.72 -4.18 -13.33
N GLU A 225 -1.40 -3.36 -14.13
CA GLU A 225 -2.76 -3.59 -14.61
C GLU A 225 -2.79 -4.67 -15.69
N ASP A 226 -1.90 -4.63 -16.69
CA ASP A 226 -1.76 -5.66 -17.72
C ASP A 226 -1.40 -7.02 -17.11
N ALA A 227 -0.49 -7.05 -16.13
CA ALA A 227 -0.17 -8.26 -15.39
C ALA A 227 -1.31 -8.77 -14.49
N ALA A 228 -2.36 -7.97 -14.29
CA ALA A 228 -3.61 -8.35 -13.64
C ALA A 228 -4.69 -8.81 -14.65
N ASP A 229 -4.71 -8.25 -15.87
CA ASP A 229 -5.69 -8.55 -16.93
C ASP A 229 -5.30 -9.74 -17.83
N GLU A 230 -4.00 -10.02 -18.05
CA GLU A 230 -3.51 -11.16 -18.85
C GLU A 230 -3.41 -12.50 -18.06
N ALA A 231 -3.94 -12.57 -16.84
CA ALA A 231 -3.76 -13.69 -15.90
C ALA A 231 -5.06 -14.25 -15.29
#